data_AF-A0A2H0SGX5-F1
#
_entry.id   AF-A0A2H0SGX5-F1
#
_cell.length_a   1.000
_cell.length_b   1.000
_cell.length_c   1.000
_cell.angle_alpha   90.00
_cell.angle_beta   90.00
_cell.angle_gamma   90.00
#
_symmetry.space_group_name_H-M   'P 1'
#
loop_
_entity.id
_entity.type
_entity.pdbx_description
1 polymer ?
#
loop_
_entity_poly.entity_id
_entity_poly.type
_entity_poly.pdbx_seq_one_letter_code
_entity_poly.pdbx_strand_id
1 'polypeptide(L)'
;MLREMVNKTEWNSAASSEKRARFLQSWEWGEFQQSLNREVARLVWNDAAYVQAIKHHLLIGKHYWYIPHGFVFKKGCDNAALWAALKDRFASDSSMFIRVDPVSPAS
;
A
#
# COMPACT_ATOMS: atom_id res chain seq x y z
N MET A 1 -8.48 -6.05 11.23
CA MET A 1 -7.74 -4.98 11.91
C MET A 1 -6.55 -4.58 11.06
N LEU A 2 -6.38 -3.27 10.89
CA LEU A 2 -5.30 -2.65 10.14
C LEU A 2 -4.14 -2.36 11.10
N ARG A 3 -2.91 -2.73 10.72
CA ARG A 3 -1.69 -2.46 11.50
C ARG A 3 -0.56 -2.00 10.60
N GLU A 4 0.40 -1.26 11.15
CA GLU A 4 1.63 -0.93 10.45
C GLU A 4 2.62 -2.10 10.47
N MET A 5 3.35 -2.27 9.35
CA MET A 5 4.44 -3.22 9.24
C MET A 5 5.79 -2.52 9.25
N VAL A 6 6.62 -2.91 10.21
CA VAL A 6 8.01 -2.43 10.34
C VAL A 6 9.05 -3.51 10.08
N ASN A 7 8.63 -4.78 9.93
CA ASN A 7 9.55 -5.89 9.70
C ASN A 7 9.74 -6.15 8.20
N LYS A 8 10.96 -5.88 7.70
CA LYS A 8 11.35 -6.09 6.31
C LYS A 8 11.22 -7.53 5.84
N THR A 9 11.67 -8.48 6.66
CA THR A 9 11.66 -9.91 6.32
C THR A 9 10.24 -10.45 6.19
N GLU A 10 9.36 -10.11 7.14
CA GLU A 10 7.95 -10.49 7.09
C GLU A 10 7.24 -9.88 5.86
N TRP A 11 7.52 -8.60 5.58
CA TRP A 11 6.96 -7.90 4.44
C TRP A 11 7.38 -8.53 3.11
N ASN A 12 8.67 -8.74 2.90
CA ASN A 12 9.18 -9.31 1.64
C ASN A 12 8.77 -10.78 1.47
N SER A 13 8.64 -11.56 2.56
CA SER A 13 8.07 -12.92 2.50
C SER A 13 6.63 -12.89 2.00
N ALA A 14 5.81 -11.97 2.50
CA ALA A 14 4.43 -11.81 2.03
C ALA A 14 4.35 -11.29 0.58
N ALA A 15 5.14 -10.27 0.24
CA ALA A 15 5.14 -9.64 -1.09
C ALA A 15 5.69 -10.56 -2.21
N SER A 16 6.53 -11.53 -1.87
CA SER A 16 7.14 -12.50 -2.80
C SER A 16 6.30 -13.76 -3.03
N SER A 17 5.27 -14.01 -2.21
CA SER A 17 4.45 -15.23 -2.28
C SER A 17 3.58 -15.39 -3.54
N GLU A 18 3.47 -14.34 -4.37
CA GLU A 18 2.76 -14.35 -5.65
C GLU A 18 3.77 -14.31 -6.83
N LYS A 19 3.54 -15.13 -7.88
CA LYS A 19 4.45 -15.34 -9.04
C LYS A 19 4.92 -14.07 -9.77
N ARG A 20 4.28 -12.93 -9.53
CA ARG A 20 4.62 -11.60 -10.06
C ARG A 20 4.85 -10.62 -8.91
N ALA A 21 5.69 -11.02 -7.95
CA ALA A 21 6.12 -10.22 -6.82
C ALA A 21 6.24 -8.76 -7.24
N ARG A 22 5.29 -7.96 -6.76
CA ARG A 22 5.06 -6.60 -7.22
C ARG A 22 6.26 -5.80 -6.72
N PHE A 23 7.25 -5.57 -7.57
CA PHE A 23 8.45 -4.79 -7.22
C PHE A 23 8.08 -3.47 -6.52
N LEU A 24 7.02 -2.81 -6.99
CA LEU A 24 6.49 -1.58 -6.38
C LEU A 24 5.81 -1.76 -5.01
N GLN A 25 5.63 -2.99 -4.55
CA GLN A 25 5.20 -3.37 -3.20
C GLN A 25 6.35 -3.98 -2.39
N SER A 26 7.58 -4.07 -2.91
CA SER A 26 8.74 -4.54 -2.14
C SER A 26 9.11 -3.54 -1.04
N TRP A 27 9.84 -4.01 -0.03
CA TRP A 27 10.35 -3.12 1.01
C TRP A 27 11.30 -2.06 0.42
N GLU A 28 12.19 -2.51 -0.45
CA GLU A 28 13.23 -1.72 -1.14
C GLU A 28 12.62 -0.58 -1.96
N TRP A 29 11.50 -0.83 -2.63
CA TRP A 29 10.80 0.24 -3.35
C TRP A 29 10.32 1.33 -2.40
N GLY A 30 9.78 0.96 -1.23
CA GLY A 30 9.41 1.93 -0.21
C GLY A 30 10.62 2.72 0.31
N GLU A 31 11.77 2.09 0.51
CA GLU A 31 13.02 2.79 0.90
C GLU A 31 13.46 3.78 -0.18
N PHE A 32 13.33 3.41 -1.46
CA PHE A 32 13.58 4.32 -2.57
C PHE A 32 12.60 5.51 -2.60
N GLN A 33 11.32 5.30 -2.29
CA GLN A 33 10.37 6.42 -2.20
C GLN A 33 10.69 7.36 -1.03
N GLN A 34 11.12 6.80 0.11
CA GLN A 34 11.58 7.58 1.25
C GLN A 34 12.82 8.40 0.93
N SER A 35 13.77 7.86 0.14
CA SER A 35 14.95 8.63 -0.31
C SER A 35 14.59 9.81 -1.23
N LEU A 36 13.42 9.76 -1.88
CA LEU A 36 12.82 10.87 -2.62
C LEU A 36 11.98 11.80 -1.73
N ASN A 37 12.15 11.74 -0.41
CA ASN A 37 11.44 12.52 0.60
C ASN A 37 9.91 12.33 0.58
N ARG A 38 9.45 11.12 0.24
CA ARG A 38 8.03 10.75 0.31
C ARG A 38 7.72 9.96 1.58
N GLU A 39 6.55 10.20 2.15
CA GLU A 39 6.03 9.36 3.23
C GLU A 39 5.56 8.02 2.66
N VAL A 40 5.91 6.92 3.33
CA VAL A 40 5.53 5.56 2.94
C VAL A 40 4.83 4.89 4.11
N ALA A 41 3.60 4.44 3.88
CA ALA A 41 2.84 3.62 4.81
C ALA A 41 2.84 2.17 4.34
N ARG A 42 3.27 1.26 5.22
CA ARG A 42 3.20 -0.20 4.99
C ARG A 42 2.18 -0.77 5.94
N LEU A 43 1.06 -1.24 5.42
CA LEU A 43 -0.10 -1.65 6.20
C LEU A 43 -0.43 -3.12 5.95
N VAL A 44 -0.89 -3.79 7.00
CA VAL A 44 -1.37 -5.17 6.95
C VAL A 44 -2.79 -5.23 7.51
N TRP A 45 -3.69 -5.89 6.78
CA TRP A 45 -5.07 -6.13 7.20
C TRP A 45 -5.30 -7.60 7.46
N ASN A 46 -5.56 -7.96 8.73
CA ASN A 46 -5.84 -9.34 9.17
C ASN A 46 -4.81 -10.39 8.68
N ASP A 47 -3.56 -9.99 8.46
CA ASP A 47 -2.51 -10.79 7.80
C ASP A 47 -2.89 -11.36 6.42
N ALA A 48 -4.00 -10.87 5.87
CA ALA A 48 -4.67 -11.30 4.66
C ALA A 48 -4.49 -10.32 3.49
N ALA A 49 -4.15 -9.07 3.76
CA ALA A 49 -3.76 -8.12 2.71
C ALA A 49 -2.60 -7.24 3.14
N TYR A 50 -1.70 -6.97 2.20
CA TYR A 50 -0.53 -6.10 2.36
C TYR A 50 -0.66 -4.92 1.41
N VAL A 51 -0.43 -3.73 1.95
CA VAL A 51 -0.66 -2.45 1.27
C VAL A 51 0.50 -1.50 1.51
N GLN A 52 1.34 -1.29 0.50
CA GLN A 52 2.28 -0.17 0.47
C GLN A 52 1.61 1.02 -0.20
N ALA A 53 1.46 2.10 0.56
CA ALA A 53 0.95 3.38 0.08
C ALA A 53 2.03 4.45 0.18
N ILE A 54 2.15 5.28 -0.85
CA ILE A 54 3.14 6.35 -0.97
C ILE A 54 2.39 7.67 -1.00
N LYS A 55 2.78 8.62 -0.16
CA LYS A 55 2.18 9.95 -0.16
C LYS A 55 2.83 10.80 -1.24
N HIS A 56 2.00 11.33 -2.13
CA HIS A 56 2.42 12.26 -3.16
C HIS A 56 1.91 13.66 -2.83
N HIS A 57 2.83 14.59 -2.61
CA HIS A 57 2.50 15.99 -2.43
C HIS A 57 2.05 16.63 -3.74
N LEU A 58 1.02 17.45 -3.64
CA LEU A 58 0.51 18.34 -4.67
C LEU A 58 0.80 19.80 -4.27
N LEU A 59 0.42 20.74 -5.13
CA LEU A 59 0.48 22.16 -4.79
C LEU A 59 -0.41 22.49 -3.58
N ILE A 60 -0.03 23.54 -2.85
CA ILE A 60 -0.84 24.13 -1.75
C ILE A 60 -1.12 23.14 -0.61
N GLY A 61 -0.12 22.34 -0.23
CA GLY A 61 -0.19 21.45 0.94
C GLY A 61 -1.16 20.27 0.81
N LYS A 62 -1.77 20.08 -0.37
CA LYS A 62 -2.61 18.91 -0.67
C LYS A 62 -1.73 17.71 -0.99
N HIS A 63 -2.31 16.52 -0.85
CA HIS A 63 -1.64 15.28 -1.24
C HIS A 63 -2.66 14.23 -1.68
N TYR A 64 -2.15 13.15 -2.29
CA TYR A 64 -2.90 11.92 -2.48
C TYR A 64 -2.06 10.72 -2.04
N TRP A 65 -2.72 9.63 -1.69
CA TRP A 65 -2.06 8.37 -1.39
C TRP A 65 -2.08 7.48 -2.63
N TYR A 66 -0.91 6.99 -3.02
CA TYR A 66 -0.73 6.12 -4.16
C TYR A 66 -0.41 4.70 -3.72
N ILE A 67 -1.18 3.72 -4.19
CA ILE A 67 -0.99 2.30 -3.92
C ILE A 67 -0.60 1.61 -5.23
N PRO A 68 0.70 1.58 -5.58
CA PRO A 68 1.15 1.00 -6.83
C PRO A 68 0.97 -0.51 -6.81
N HIS A 69 0.37 -1.09 -7.85
CA HIS A 69 0.18 -2.54 -7.91
C HIS A 69 -0.48 -3.04 -6.62
N GLY A 70 -1.52 -2.37 -6.14
CA GLY A 70 -2.26 -2.76 -4.93
C GLY A 70 -3.50 -3.58 -5.24
N PHE A 71 -4.04 -4.39 -4.34
CA PHE A 71 -3.48 -4.86 -3.05
C PHE A 71 -2.87 -6.25 -3.22
N VAL A 72 -1.88 -6.59 -2.39
CA VAL A 72 -1.37 -7.97 -2.34
C VAL A 72 -2.30 -8.76 -1.42
N PHE A 73 -3.17 -9.57 -2.01
CA PHE A 73 -4.15 -10.36 -1.27
C PHE A 73 -3.63 -11.77 -1.00
N LYS A 74 -3.88 -12.28 0.20
CA LYS A 74 -4.03 -13.70 0.47
C LYS A 74 -5.50 -14.08 0.33
N LYS A 75 -5.76 -15.37 0.11
CA LYS A 75 -7.12 -15.92 -0.03
C LYS A 75 -8.00 -15.56 1.17
N GLY A 76 -9.25 -15.18 0.93
CA GLY A 76 -10.24 -14.90 1.99
C GLY A 76 -10.26 -13.48 2.54
N CYS A 77 -9.59 -12.52 1.90
CA CYS A 77 -9.66 -11.11 2.30
C CYS A 77 -11.04 -10.50 1.99
N ASP A 78 -11.64 -9.83 2.98
CA ASP A 78 -12.79 -8.95 2.79
C ASP A 78 -12.33 -7.61 2.21
N ASN A 79 -12.55 -7.43 0.90
CA ASN A 79 -12.16 -6.22 0.18
C ASN A 79 -12.93 -4.98 0.66
N ALA A 80 -14.20 -5.10 1.02
CA ALA A 80 -15.01 -3.96 1.42
C ALA A 80 -14.54 -3.42 2.77
N ALA A 81 -14.28 -4.31 3.73
CA ALA A 81 -13.76 -3.94 5.04
C ALA A 81 -12.34 -3.34 4.94
N LEU A 82 -11.47 -3.90 4.09
CA LEU A 82 -10.15 -3.32 3.83
C LEU A 82 -10.26 -1.89 3.27
N TRP A 83 -11.14 -1.67 2.28
CA TRP A 83 -11.34 -0.35 1.71
C TRP A 83 -11.85 0.67 2.71
N ALA A 84 -12.78 0.28 3.58
CA ALA A 84 -13.26 1.15 4.66
C ALA A 84 -12.12 1.55 5.60
N ALA A 85 -11.30 0.58 6.02
CA ALA A 85 -10.16 0.83 6.90
C ALA A 85 -9.09 1.73 6.26
N LEU A 86 -8.83 1.60 4.96
CA LEU A 86 -7.86 2.45 4.25
C LEU A 86 -8.38 3.88 4.06
N LYS A 87 -9.68 4.04 3.78
CA LYS A 87 -10.32 5.36 3.72
C LYS A 87 -10.18 6.08 5.05
N ASP A 88 -10.47 5.39 6.15
CA ASP A 88 -10.32 5.92 7.51
C ASP A 88 -8.85 6.27 7.81
N ARG A 89 -7.92 5.35 7.54
CA ARG A 89 -6.47 5.55 7.79
C ARG A 89 -5.89 6.77 7.07
N PHE A 90 -6.34 7.03 5.85
CA PHE A 90 -5.81 8.10 5.00
C PHE A 90 -6.70 9.35 4.95
N ALA A 91 -7.83 9.36 5.65
CA ALA A 91 -8.70 10.51 5.74
C ALA A 91 -7.97 11.66 6.45
N SER A 92 -7.89 12.80 5.76
CA SER A 92 -7.50 14.08 6.35
C SER A 92 -7.93 15.23 5.43
N ASP A 93 -8.06 16.44 5.96
CA ASP A 93 -8.48 17.63 5.19
C ASP A 93 -7.55 17.97 4.02
N SER A 94 -6.31 17.49 4.06
CA SER A 94 -5.31 17.69 3.01
C SER A 94 -5.20 16.51 2.03
N SER A 95 -5.84 15.37 2.31
CA SER A 95 -5.85 14.21 1.41
C SER A 95 -7.01 14.33 0.42
N MET A 96 -6.67 14.32 -0.88
CA MET A 96 -7.66 14.53 -1.94
C MET A 96 -8.32 13.22 -2.38
N PHE A 97 -7.53 12.16 -2.56
CA PHE A 97 -8.00 10.85 -3.00
C PHE A 97 -6.94 9.77 -2.73
N ILE A 98 -7.36 8.51 -2.88
CA ILE A 98 -6.49 7.33 -2.91
C ILE A 98 -6.48 6.83 -4.36
N ARG A 99 -5.29 6.74 -4.96
CA ARG A 99 -5.10 6.15 -6.29
C ARG A 99 -4.56 4.73 -6.15
N VAL A 100 -5.20 3.77 -6.81
CA VAL A 100 -4.76 2.38 -6.84
C VAL A 100 -4.65 1.90 -8.28
N ASP A 101 -3.49 1.38 -8.62
CA ASP A 101 -3.21 0.81 -9.95
C ASP A 101 -3.09 -0.72 -9.80
N PRO A 102 -4.18 -1.51 -9.97
CA PRO A 102 -4.12 -2.95 -9.80
C PRO A 102 -3.33 -3.62 -10.93
N VAL A 103 -2.60 -4.69 -10.62
CA VAL A 103 -1.96 -5.51 -11.67
C VAL A 103 -3.05 -6.31 -12.37
N SER A 104 -3.24 -6.06 -13.67
CA SER A 104 -4.10 -6.90 -14.50
C SER A 104 -3.58 -8.34 -14.47
N PRO A 105 -4.46 -9.37 -14.38
CA PRO A 105 -4.06 -10.71 -14.79
C PRO A 105 -3.55 -10.60 -16.23
N ALA A 106 -2.42 -11.25 -16.56
CA ALA A 106 -2.12 -11.39 -17.97
C ALA A 106 -3.18 -12.33 -18.55
N SER A 107 -3.82 -11.85 -19.60
CA SER A 107 -4.49 -12.68 -20.61
C SER A 107 -3.58 -13.79 -21.08
#